data_AF-A0A7Z9R2V3-F1
#
_entry.id   AF-A0A7Z9R2V3-F1
#
_cell.length_a   1.000
_cell.length_b   1.000
_cell.length_c   1.000
_cell.angle_alpha   90.00
_cell.angle_beta   90.00
_cell.angle_gamma   90.00
#
_symmetry.space_group_name_H-M   'P 1'
#
loop_
_entity.id
_entity.type
_entity.pdbx_description
1 polymer ?
#
loop_
_entity_poly.entity_id
_entity_poly.type
_entity_poly.pdbx_seq_one_letter_code
_entity_poly.pdbx_strand_id
1 'polypeptide(L)'
;MFSGSLKSIKNVSLPSSKIYTIYDLAVFRKETQIPNYISAKHKRIIDKKTKEILKNVDGVIAISSTTKNDILQFYDFPENKIRVIPLAQNQI
;
A
#
# COMPACT_ATOMS: atom_id res chain seq x y z
N MET A 1 -8.35 47.43 -29.99
CA MET A 1 -8.84 46.97 -28.67
C MET A 1 -9.09 45.48 -28.75
N PHE A 2 -8.27 44.66 -28.09
CA PHE A 2 -8.58 43.26 -27.85
C PHE A 2 -8.40 42.99 -26.36
N SER A 3 -9.47 43.23 -25.59
CA SER A 3 -9.56 42.84 -24.19
C SER A 3 -10.09 41.40 -24.12
N GLY A 4 -9.23 40.44 -24.43
CA GLY A 4 -9.51 39.04 -24.12
C GLY A 4 -9.24 38.77 -22.65
N SER A 5 -10.28 38.70 -21.83
CA SER A 5 -10.16 38.24 -20.44
C SER A 5 -9.68 36.78 -20.45
N LEU A 6 -8.45 36.56 -19.98
CA LEU A 6 -7.93 35.23 -19.65
C LEU A 6 -8.81 34.67 -18.54
N LYS A 7 -9.83 33.89 -18.89
CA LYS A 7 -10.59 33.10 -17.93
C LYS A 7 -9.60 32.25 -17.14
N SER A 8 -9.52 32.51 -15.83
CA SER A 8 -8.74 31.73 -14.87
C SER A 8 -9.00 30.24 -15.11
N ILE A 9 -7.97 29.54 -15.60
CA ILE A 9 -7.99 28.10 -15.73
C ILE A 9 -8.03 27.58 -14.30
N LYS A 10 -9.21 27.13 -13.85
CA LYS A 10 -9.33 26.38 -12.59
C LYS A 10 -8.31 25.25 -12.66
N ASN A 11 -7.43 25.13 -11.67
CA ASN A 11 -6.50 24.00 -11.55
C ASN A 11 -7.30 22.69 -11.57
N VAL A 12 -7.40 22.05 -12.73
CA VAL A 12 -8.03 20.74 -12.88
C VAL A 12 -7.07 19.72 -12.29
N SER A 13 -7.35 19.26 -11.09
CA SER A 13 -6.67 18.09 -10.52
C SER A 13 -7.12 16.86 -11.33
N LEU A 14 -6.22 16.32 -12.15
CA LEU A 14 -6.46 15.05 -12.81
C LEU A 14 -6.38 13.92 -11.78
N PRO A 15 -7.25 12.89 -11.87
CA PRO A 15 -7.15 11.74 -10.98
C PRO A 15 -5.77 11.09 -11.12
N SER A 16 -5.08 10.93 -10.00
CA SER A 16 -3.77 10.27 -9.94
C SER A 16 -3.91 8.86 -9.36
N SER A 17 -3.15 7.92 -9.91
CA SER A 17 -3.10 6.56 -9.38
C SER A 17 -2.38 6.53 -8.02
N LYS A 18 -2.95 5.78 -7.08
CA LYS A 18 -2.38 5.53 -5.75
C LYS A 18 -1.89 4.10 -5.66
N ILE A 19 -0.59 3.94 -5.45
CA ILE A 19 0.07 2.64 -5.30
C ILE A 19 0.58 2.51 -3.87
N TYR A 20 0.36 1.34 -3.25
CA TYR A 20 0.87 1.04 -1.92
C TYR A 20 1.89 -0.08 -1.98
N THR A 21 3.14 0.22 -1.60
CA THR A 21 4.19 -0.80 -1.48
C THR A 21 4.16 -1.39 -0.08
N ILE A 22 4.00 -2.70 0.01
CA ILE A 22 4.04 -3.45 1.26
C ILE A 22 5.37 -4.22 1.31
N TYR A 23 6.14 -3.95 2.36
CA TYR A 23 7.41 -4.63 2.62
C TYR A 23 7.17 -5.97 3.31
N ASP A 24 6.52 -5.94 4.47
CA ASP A 24 6.13 -7.15 5.17
C ASP A 24 4.80 -6.98 5.91
N LEU A 25 4.23 -8.12 6.27
CA LEU A 25 3.06 -8.25 7.13
C LEU A 25 3.40 -9.19 8.30
N ALA A 26 4.69 -9.21 8.69
CA ALA A 26 5.22 -10.15 9.67
C ALA A 26 4.50 -10.01 11.02
N VAL A 27 4.03 -8.82 11.38
CA VAL A 27 3.19 -8.55 12.56
C VAL A 27 1.94 -9.43 12.69
N PHE A 28 1.45 -10.00 11.58
CA PHE A 28 0.26 -10.87 11.58
C PHE A 28 0.58 -12.36 11.55
N ARG A 29 1.81 -12.72 11.19
CA ARG A 29 2.28 -14.11 11.12
C ARG A 29 2.26 -14.78 12.50
N LYS A 30 2.03 -16.09 12.55
CA LYS A 30 1.94 -16.84 13.82
C LYS A 30 3.30 -16.90 14.51
N GLU A 31 4.35 -17.04 13.70
CA GLU A 31 5.74 -17.18 14.11
C GLU A 31 6.27 -15.97 14.87
N THR A 32 5.65 -14.79 14.67
CA THR A 32 6.02 -13.54 15.34
C THR A 32 5.13 -13.21 16.53
N GLN A 33 4.12 -14.04 16.86
CA GLN A 33 3.26 -13.86 18.03
C GLN A 33 3.92 -14.39 19.31
N ILE A 34 5.19 -14.03 19.53
CA ILE A 34 5.95 -14.39 20.73
C ILE A 34 5.78 -13.32 21.81
N PRO A 35 5.88 -13.67 23.11
CA PRO A 35 5.78 -12.70 24.20
C PRO A 35 6.72 -11.51 24.01
N ASN A 36 6.21 -10.29 24.24
CA ASN A 36 6.94 -9.03 24.16
C ASN A 36 7.47 -8.60 22.78
N TYR A 37 7.16 -9.32 21.69
CA TYR A 37 7.57 -8.90 20.34
C TYR A 37 6.69 -7.79 19.76
N ILE A 38 5.36 -7.96 19.85
CA ILE A 38 4.41 -6.97 19.34
C ILE A 38 3.22 -6.80 20.28
N SER A 39 2.84 -5.55 20.55
CA SER A 39 1.64 -5.27 21.35
C SER A 39 0.38 -5.48 20.52
N ALA A 40 -0.68 -5.98 21.16
CA ALA A 40 -2.00 -6.09 20.54
C ALA A 40 -2.51 -4.73 20.00
N LYS A 41 -2.16 -3.63 20.68
CA LYS A 41 -2.47 -2.26 20.22
C LYS A 41 -1.79 -1.96 18.89
N HIS A 42 -0.49 -2.24 18.77
CA HIS A 42 0.25 -1.99 17.53
C HIS A 42 -0.31 -2.82 16.37
N LYS A 43 -0.58 -4.12 16.61
CA LYS A 43 -1.22 -5.01 15.62
C LYS A 43 -2.55 -4.46 15.10
N ARG A 44 -3.42 -3.97 15.99
CA ARG A 44 -4.70 -3.34 15.63
C ARG A 44 -4.52 -2.05 14.80
N ILE A 45 -3.52 -1.24 15.12
CA ILE A 45 -3.24 0.00 14.39
C ILE A 45 -2.77 -0.31 12.97
N ILE A 46 -1.84 -1.26 12.79
CA ILE A 46 -1.38 -1.67 11.46
C ILE A 46 -2.55 -2.25 10.67
N ASP A 47 -3.33 -3.15 11.26
CA ASP A 47 -4.47 -3.78 10.56
C ASP A 47 -5.49 -2.75 10.08
N LYS A 48 -5.88 -1.81 10.95
CA LYS A 48 -6.80 -0.74 10.60
C LYS A 48 -6.24 0.14 9.47
N LYS A 49 -4.98 0.57 9.57
CA LYS A 49 -4.37 1.43 8.55
C LYS A 49 -4.25 0.72 7.21
N THR A 50 -3.80 -0.52 7.20
CA THR A 50 -3.65 -1.32 5.97
C THR A 50 -5.01 -1.51 5.30
N LYS A 51 -6.06 -1.87 6.05
CA LYS A 51 -7.42 -1.98 5.50
C LYS A 51 -7.93 -0.68 4.88
N GLU A 52 -7.71 0.46 5.55
CA GLU A 52 -8.12 1.75 5.01
C GLU A 52 -7.34 2.14 3.75
N ILE A 53 -6.04 1.82 3.67
CA ILE A 53 -5.24 2.06 2.46
C ILE A 53 -5.71 1.16 1.32
N LEU A 54 -5.88 -0.15 1.56
CA LEU A 54 -6.27 -1.12 0.55
C LEU A 54 -7.62 -0.81 -0.10
N LYS A 55 -8.55 -0.17 0.63
CA LYS A 55 -9.83 0.31 0.07
C LYS A 55 -9.68 1.42 -0.97
N ASN A 56 -8.58 2.17 -0.94
CA ASN A 56 -8.43 3.44 -1.64
C ASN A 56 -7.28 3.47 -2.66
N VAL A 57 -6.61 2.33 -2.89
CA VAL A 57 -5.47 2.22 -3.82
C VAL A 57 -5.87 1.52 -5.10
N ASP A 58 -5.20 1.91 -6.18
CA ASP A 58 -5.38 1.32 -7.51
C ASP A 58 -4.58 0.03 -7.66
N GLY A 59 -3.53 -0.13 -6.86
CA GLY A 59 -2.69 -1.33 -6.87
C GLY A 59 -1.72 -1.40 -5.69
N VAL A 60 -1.15 -2.60 -5.52
CA VAL A 60 -0.17 -2.91 -4.48
C VAL A 60 1.10 -3.44 -5.11
N ILE A 61 2.24 -2.98 -4.62
CA ILE A 61 3.54 -3.59 -4.88
C ILE A 61 3.90 -4.44 -3.65
N ALA A 62 4.06 -5.75 -3.85
CA ALA A 62 4.63 -6.65 -2.86
C ALA A 62 6.12 -6.84 -3.15
N ILE A 63 6.99 -6.73 -2.14
CA ILE A 63 8.43 -6.90 -2.37
C ILE A 63 8.87 -8.36 -2.58
N SER A 64 7.96 -9.32 -2.36
CA SER A 64 8.23 -10.75 -2.54
C SER A 64 6.93 -11.53 -2.77
N SER A 65 7.05 -12.75 -3.29
CA SER A 65 5.91 -13.69 -3.37
C SER A 65 5.35 -14.00 -1.98
N THR A 66 6.20 -14.05 -0.96
CA THR A 66 5.81 -14.22 0.44
C THR A 66 4.90 -13.08 0.90
N THR A 67 5.29 -11.83 0.63
CA THR A 67 4.47 -10.66 0.97
C THR A 67 3.15 -10.65 0.18
N LYS A 68 3.17 -11.06 -1.10
CA LYS A 68 1.93 -11.23 -1.89
C LYS A 68 0.98 -12.24 -1.23
N ASN A 69 1.49 -13.40 -0.81
CA ASN A 69 0.69 -14.43 -0.17
C ASN A 69 0.13 -13.95 1.18
N ASP A 70 0.92 -13.19 1.95
CA ASP A 70 0.46 -12.59 3.20
C ASP A 70 -0.69 -11.60 2.95
N ILE A 71 -0.62 -10.79 1.88
CA ILE A 71 -1.72 -9.88 1.52
C ILE A 71 -3.00 -10.67 1.25
N LEU A 72 -2.92 -11.71 0.41
CA LEU A 72 -4.07 -12.56 0.07
C LEU A 72 -4.62 -13.34 1.27
N GLN A 73 -3.76 -13.69 2.21
CA GLN A 73 -4.15 -14.40 3.43
C GLN A 73 -4.85 -13.48 4.44
N PHE A 74 -4.33 -12.27 4.65
CA PHE A 74 -4.79 -11.36 5.71
C PHE A 74 -5.86 -10.38 5.25
N TYR A 75 -5.97 -10.14 3.93
CA TYR A 75 -6.85 -9.15 3.36
C TYR A 75 -7.55 -9.67 2.10
N ASP A 76 -8.82 -9.31 1.95
CA ASP A 76 -9.56 -9.51 0.70
C ASP A 76 -9.19 -8.41 -0.29
N PHE A 77 -8.09 -8.61 -1.02
CA PHE A 77 -7.60 -7.69 -2.04
C PHE A 77 -7.41 -8.43 -3.38
N PRO A 78 -7.89 -7.88 -4.50
CA PRO A 78 -7.89 -8.58 -5.77
C PRO A 78 -6.47 -8.86 -6.27
N GLU A 79 -6.17 -10.13 -6.51
CA GLU A 79 -4.82 -10.60 -6.84
C GLU A 79 -4.25 -9.92 -8.11
N ASN A 80 -5.10 -9.64 -9.10
CA ASN A 80 -4.69 -8.97 -10.34
C ASN A 80 -4.23 -7.51 -10.14
N LYS A 81 -4.45 -6.92 -8.96
CA LYS A 81 -3.94 -5.60 -8.58
C LYS A 81 -2.64 -5.66 -7.76
N ILE A 82 -2.09 -6.85 -7.50
CA ILE A 82 -0.84 -7.04 -6.78
C ILE A 82 0.28 -7.35 -7.77
N ARG A 83 1.36 -6.56 -7.76
CA ARG A 83 2.58 -6.88 -8.50
C ARG A 83 3.72 -7.17 -7.55
N VAL A 84 4.46 -8.25 -7.83
CA VAL A 84 5.68 -8.57 -7.08
C VAL A 84 6.86 -7.85 -7.74
N ILE A 85 7.50 -6.94 -7.02
CA ILE A 85 8.70 -6.22 -7.48
C ILE A 85 9.75 -6.34 -6.37
N PRO A 86 10.74 -7.24 -6.52
CA PRO A 86 11.81 -7.43 -5.54
C PRO A 86 12.63 -6.16 -5.31
N LEU A 87 13.15 -6.00 -4.10
CA LEU A 87 14.11 -4.94 -3.80
C LEU A 87 15.42 -5.21 -4.57
N ALA A 88 15.99 -4.16 -5.16
CA ALA A 88 17.30 -4.24 -5.77
C ALA A 88 18.39 -4.32 -4.70
N GLN A 89 19.38 -5.20 -4.89
CA GLN A 89 20.59 -5.22 -4.08
C GLN A 89 21.52 -4.08 -4.53
N ASN A 90 22.14 -3.38 -3.58
CA ASN A 90 23.24 -2.49 -3.90
C ASN A 90 24.46 -3.34 -4.29
N GLN A 91 25.00 -3.13 -5.49
CA GLN A 91 26.26 -3.75 -5.90
C GLN A 91 27.38 -3.02 -5.15
N ILE A 92 27.81 -3.58 -4.01
CA ILE A 92 28.97 -3.12 -3.24
C ILE A 92 30.14 -4.04 -3.58
#